data_AF-A0A847CXK7-F1
#
_entry.id   AF-A0A847CXK7-F1
#
_cell.length_a   1.000
_cell.length_b   1.000
_cell.length_c   1.000
_cell.angle_alpha   90.00
_cell.angle_beta   90.00
_cell.angle_gamma   90.00
#
_symmetry.space_group_name_H-M   'P 1'
#
loop_
_entity.id
_entity.type
_entity.pdbx_description
1 polymer ?
#
loop_
_entity_poly.entity_id
_entity_poly.type
_entity_poly.pdbx_seq_one_letter_code
_entity_poly.pdbx_strand_id
1 'polypeptide(L)'
;LFDIDLSTQKIGGYVFDGKKDGNPVVIYDYNQFKDANIDDVFLNNIGRHITSKMRCGRVYIVAPSNRVDYITDYEEVDDIRYYFLKIPYQIIKELHQKDFKKFRQPKSKKDVNALDESIGFSFNRTPAVESKISIVNDKVNIIISSFSSEEPRSAKTNAEKELSGFDLLSAVFIDKNYNGKEFIMTDSFFCDEIKTKNNNLVIEIEKASTGKTVMVVYTDIFGNDLTESFTL
;
A
#
# COMPACT_ATOMS: atom_id res chain seq x y z
N LEU A 1 -23.06 -1.38 9.79
CA LEU A 1 -22.76 -1.25 8.34
C LEU A 1 -23.95 -1.67 7.49
N PHE A 2 -24.61 -2.81 7.75
CA PHE A 2 -25.74 -3.28 6.93
C PHE A 2 -27.05 -3.52 7.72
N ASP A 3 -27.12 -3.03 8.96
CA ASP A 3 -28.30 -3.18 9.84
C ASP A 3 -28.76 -4.64 9.96
N ILE A 4 -27.82 -5.47 10.41
CA ILE A 4 -28.03 -6.92 10.62
C ILE A 4 -28.23 -7.17 12.11
N ASP A 5 -29.31 -7.85 12.44
CA ASP A 5 -29.56 -8.39 13.77
C ASP A 5 -28.79 -9.70 13.95
N LEU A 6 -27.65 -9.62 14.63
CA LEU A 6 -26.80 -10.78 14.90
C LEU A 6 -27.54 -11.76 15.79
N SER A 7 -27.92 -12.90 15.21
CA SER A 7 -28.65 -13.96 15.88
C SER A 7 -28.52 -15.26 15.09
N THR A 8 -27.99 -16.28 15.74
CA THR A 8 -27.81 -17.57 15.08
C THR A 8 -29.16 -18.25 14.87
N GLN A 9 -29.45 -18.66 13.64
CA GLN A 9 -30.66 -19.42 13.32
C GLN A 9 -30.34 -20.60 12.40
N LYS A 10 -31.08 -21.69 12.55
CA LYS A 10 -30.89 -22.90 11.75
C LYS A 10 -32.08 -23.13 10.83
N ILE A 11 -31.84 -23.17 9.53
CA ILE A 11 -32.87 -23.45 8.52
C ILE A 11 -32.36 -24.59 7.66
N GLY A 12 -33.16 -25.66 7.54
CA GLY A 12 -32.83 -26.76 6.62
C GLY A 12 -31.54 -27.53 6.96
N GLY A 13 -30.97 -27.34 8.16
CA GLY A 13 -29.67 -27.90 8.54
C GLY A 13 -28.52 -26.90 8.46
N TYR A 14 -28.68 -25.81 7.69
CA TYR A 14 -27.69 -24.74 7.55
C TYR A 14 -27.83 -23.71 8.67
N VAL A 15 -26.71 -23.17 9.13
CA VAL A 15 -26.64 -22.17 10.20
C VAL A 15 -26.38 -20.80 9.60
N PHE A 16 -27.23 -19.84 9.94
CA PHE A 16 -27.13 -18.44 9.52
C PHE A 16 -26.71 -17.57 10.71
N ASP A 17 -25.99 -16.50 10.41
CA ASP A 17 -25.31 -15.63 11.38
C ASP A 17 -26.18 -14.48 11.88
N GLY A 18 -27.30 -14.22 11.20
CA GLY A 18 -28.22 -13.16 11.58
C GLY A 18 -29.46 -13.06 10.72
N LYS A 19 -30.12 -11.92 10.89
CA LYS A 19 -31.26 -11.50 10.07
C LYS A 19 -31.09 -10.08 9.57
N LYS A 20 -31.54 -9.86 8.34
CA LYS A 20 -31.73 -8.53 7.76
C LYS A 20 -33.14 -8.45 7.18
N ASP A 21 -33.91 -7.48 7.66
CA ASP A 21 -35.31 -7.28 7.23
C ASP A 21 -36.13 -8.59 7.32
N GLY A 22 -35.91 -9.36 8.39
CA GLY A 22 -36.54 -10.66 8.63
C GLY A 22 -35.99 -11.86 7.84
N ASN A 23 -35.05 -11.65 6.91
CA ASN A 23 -34.48 -12.69 6.06
C ASN A 23 -33.10 -13.15 6.59
N PRO A 24 -32.73 -14.43 6.39
CA PRO A 24 -31.45 -14.96 6.87
C PRO A 24 -30.23 -14.31 6.23
N VAL A 25 -29.18 -14.18 7.04
CA VAL A 25 -27.89 -13.61 6.65
C VAL A 25 -26.78 -14.63 6.88
N VAL A 26 -25.87 -14.74 5.92
CA VAL A 26 -24.58 -15.42 6.06
C VAL A 26 -23.48 -14.36 6.11
N ILE A 27 -22.61 -14.42 7.11
CA ILE A 27 -21.42 -13.58 7.21
C ILE A 27 -20.22 -14.44 6.87
N TYR A 28 -19.57 -14.15 5.74
CA TYR A 28 -18.43 -14.91 5.28
C TYR A 28 -17.21 -14.68 6.18
N ASP A 29 -16.78 -15.73 6.89
CA ASP A 29 -15.54 -15.68 7.68
C ASP A 29 -14.31 -15.83 6.78
N TYR A 30 -13.78 -14.67 6.37
CA TYR A 30 -12.55 -14.57 5.58
C TYR A 30 -11.35 -15.26 6.24
N ASN A 31 -11.23 -15.24 7.57
CA ASN A 31 -10.05 -15.78 8.25
C ASN A 31 -10.04 -17.31 8.22
N GLN A 32 -11.23 -17.90 8.30
CA GLN A 32 -11.42 -19.35 8.24
C GLN A 32 -11.31 -19.88 6.81
N PHE A 33 -11.78 -19.11 5.82
CA PHE A 33 -11.90 -19.56 4.43
C PHE A 33 -11.09 -18.67 3.46
N LYS A 34 -9.78 -18.61 3.65
CA LYS A 34 -8.91 -17.74 2.84
C LYS A 34 -8.76 -18.15 1.37
N ASP A 35 -9.10 -19.37 1.00
CA ASP A 35 -8.95 -19.87 -0.37
C ASP A 35 -10.28 -20.16 -1.06
N ALA A 36 -11.40 -19.81 -0.42
CA ALA A 36 -12.73 -19.95 -1.00
C ALA A 36 -13.30 -18.59 -1.44
N ASN A 37 -14.27 -18.66 -2.35
CA ASN A 37 -15.04 -17.53 -2.85
C ASN A 37 -16.53 -17.81 -2.66
N ILE A 38 -17.33 -16.75 -2.75
CA ILE A 38 -18.78 -16.82 -2.93
C ILE A 38 -19.03 -17.03 -4.43
N ASP A 39 -19.02 -18.29 -4.82
CA ASP A 39 -19.20 -18.78 -6.20
C ASP A 39 -20.47 -19.66 -6.31
N ASP A 40 -20.66 -20.32 -7.46
CA ASP A 40 -21.82 -21.21 -7.68
C ASP A 40 -21.82 -22.37 -6.69
N VAL A 41 -20.64 -22.90 -6.34
CA VAL A 41 -20.51 -24.02 -5.41
C VAL A 41 -20.96 -23.61 -4.02
N PHE A 42 -20.60 -22.40 -3.58
CA PHE A 42 -21.03 -21.84 -2.30
C PHE A 42 -22.56 -21.67 -2.25
N LEU A 43 -23.18 -21.06 -3.28
CA LEU A 43 -24.63 -20.88 -3.32
C LEU A 43 -25.37 -22.21 -3.34
N ASN A 44 -24.92 -23.16 -4.16
CA ASN A 44 -25.51 -24.50 -4.24
C ASN A 44 -25.41 -25.25 -2.91
N ASN A 45 -24.30 -25.11 -2.17
CA ASN A 45 -24.18 -25.71 -0.84
C ASN A 45 -25.23 -25.17 0.12
N ILE A 46 -25.50 -23.87 0.12
CA ILE A 46 -26.58 -23.28 0.93
C ILE A 46 -27.93 -23.81 0.44
N GLY A 47 -28.21 -23.70 -0.87
CA GLY A 47 -29.47 -24.09 -1.51
C GLY A 47 -29.89 -25.51 -1.15
N ARG A 48 -28.97 -26.48 -1.22
CA ARG A 48 -29.23 -27.89 -0.89
C ARG A 48 -29.87 -28.11 0.50
N HIS A 49 -29.60 -27.23 1.45
CA HIS A 49 -30.21 -27.27 2.77
C HIS A 49 -31.56 -26.55 2.83
N ILE A 50 -31.69 -25.40 2.19
CA ILE A 50 -32.80 -24.47 2.44
C ILE A 50 -33.90 -24.43 1.37
N THR A 51 -33.64 -24.94 0.15
CA THR A 51 -34.59 -24.86 -0.98
C THR A 51 -35.98 -25.41 -0.63
N SER A 52 -36.04 -26.50 0.14
CA SER A 52 -37.33 -27.09 0.57
C SER A 52 -38.13 -26.26 1.59
N LYS A 53 -37.49 -25.31 2.27
CA LYS A 53 -38.07 -24.52 3.37
C LYS A 53 -38.23 -23.04 3.06
N MET A 54 -37.57 -22.55 2.01
CA MET A 54 -37.46 -21.13 1.69
C MET A 54 -37.73 -20.83 0.21
N ARG A 55 -38.69 -21.52 -0.43
CA ARG A 55 -39.09 -21.20 -1.80
C ARG A 55 -39.51 -19.73 -1.92
N CYS A 56 -39.06 -19.07 -2.99
CA CYS A 56 -39.21 -17.63 -3.23
C CYS A 56 -38.59 -16.76 -2.12
N GLY A 57 -37.64 -17.31 -1.37
CA GLY A 57 -36.99 -16.67 -0.23
C GLY A 57 -35.82 -15.77 -0.63
N ARG A 58 -35.33 -15.02 0.35
CA ARG A 58 -34.14 -14.18 0.21
C ARG A 58 -33.09 -14.58 1.23
N VAL A 59 -31.84 -14.59 0.81
CA VAL A 59 -30.68 -14.77 1.67
C VAL A 59 -29.74 -13.61 1.41
N TYR A 60 -29.23 -12.98 2.46
CA TYR A 60 -28.18 -11.97 2.33
C TYR A 60 -26.83 -12.59 2.65
N ILE A 61 -25.82 -12.30 1.84
CA ILE A 61 -24.44 -12.76 2.04
C ILE A 61 -23.57 -11.54 2.21
N VAL A 62 -22.95 -11.41 3.38
CA VAL A 62 -21.96 -10.36 3.66
C VAL A 62 -20.57 -10.93 3.39
N ALA A 63 -19.86 -10.34 2.45
CA ALA A 63 -18.51 -10.78 2.09
C ALA A 63 -17.65 -9.64 1.55
N PRO A 64 -16.31 -9.75 1.61
CA PRO A 64 -15.41 -8.86 0.88
C PRO A 64 -15.71 -8.84 -0.61
N SER A 65 -15.64 -7.66 -1.25
CA SER A 65 -15.97 -7.52 -2.67
C SER A 65 -15.07 -8.37 -3.58
N ASN A 66 -13.81 -8.59 -3.19
CA ASN A 66 -12.85 -9.42 -3.93
C ASN A 66 -13.05 -10.94 -3.73
N ARG A 67 -14.05 -11.36 -2.94
CA ARG A 67 -14.41 -12.76 -2.70
C ARG A 67 -15.76 -13.13 -3.28
N VAL A 68 -16.47 -12.19 -3.89
CA VAL A 68 -17.73 -12.46 -4.56
C VAL A 68 -17.45 -12.50 -6.05
N ASP A 69 -17.62 -13.66 -6.67
CA ASP A 69 -17.29 -13.85 -8.09
C ASP A 69 -18.34 -13.20 -9.01
N TYR A 70 -19.50 -12.85 -8.45
CA TYR A 70 -20.60 -12.20 -9.15
C TYR A 70 -20.45 -10.69 -9.21
N ILE A 71 -20.65 -10.13 -10.40
CA ILE A 71 -20.70 -8.68 -10.62
C ILE A 71 -22.04 -8.10 -10.14
N THR A 72 -23.12 -8.86 -10.26
CA THR A 72 -24.49 -8.52 -9.88
C THR A 72 -24.65 -8.29 -8.37
N ASP A 73 -25.74 -7.61 -7.99
CA ASP A 73 -26.10 -7.40 -6.58
C ASP A 73 -26.84 -8.61 -5.98
N TYR A 74 -27.36 -9.50 -6.82
CA TYR A 74 -27.93 -10.77 -6.40
C TYR A 74 -27.88 -11.82 -7.53
N GLU A 75 -27.89 -13.08 -7.14
CA GLU A 75 -28.16 -14.21 -8.04
C GLU A 75 -29.40 -14.98 -7.58
N GLU A 76 -30.10 -15.61 -8.52
CA GLU A 76 -31.25 -16.45 -8.25
C GLU A 76 -30.95 -17.92 -8.57
N VAL A 77 -31.05 -18.79 -7.57
CA VAL A 77 -30.82 -20.24 -7.71
C VAL A 77 -31.96 -20.96 -6.99
N ASP A 78 -32.61 -21.90 -7.66
CA ASP A 78 -33.72 -22.71 -7.12
C ASP A 78 -34.82 -21.88 -6.42
N ASP A 79 -35.29 -20.81 -7.05
CA ASP A 79 -36.28 -19.85 -6.53
C ASP A 79 -35.83 -19.10 -5.25
N ILE A 80 -34.52 -19.06 -4.95
CA ILE A 80 -33.96 -18.28 -3.83
C ILE A 80 -33.06 -17.19 -4.37
N ARG A 81 -33.28 -15.96 -3.91
CA ARG A 81 -32.42 -14.81 -4.25
C ARG A 81 -31.34 -14.62 -3.20
N TYR A 82 -30.10 -14.68 -3.63
CA TYR A 82 -28.91 -14.45 -2.83
C TYR A 82 -28.38 -13.05 -3.08
N TYR A 83 -28.60 -12.13 -2.15
CA TYR A 83 -28.15 -10.74 -2.24
C TYR A 83 -26.75 -10.59 -1.66
N PHE A 84 -25.85 -9.95 -2.40
CA PHE A 84 -24.47 -9.75 -1.99
C PHE A 84 -24.26 -8.38 -1.36
N LEU A 85 -24.07 -8.35 -0.05
CA LEU A 85 -23.69 -7.17 0.71
C LEU A 85 -22.16 -7.07 0.70
N LYS A 86 -21.63 -6.57 -0.42
CA LYS A 86 -20.19 -6.50 -0.71
C LYS A 86 -19.55 -5.42 0.15
N ILE A 87 -18.55 -5.80 0.96
CA ILE A 87 -17.72 -4.85 1.70
C ILE A 87 -16.53 -4.48 0.81
N PRO A 88 -16.36 -3.20 0.42
CA PRO A 88 -15.17 -2.78 -0.30
C PRO A 88 -13.93 -3.05 0.54
N TYR A 89 -12.86 -3.52 -0.10
CA TYR A 89 -11.61 -3.84 0.60
C TYR A 89 -11.04 -2.66 1.40
N GLN A 90 -11.28 -1.43 0.93
CA GLN A 90 -10.90 -0.20 1.62
C GLN A 90 -11.59 -0.02 2.99
N ILE A 91 -12.82 -0.53 3.15
CA ILE A 91 -13.56 -0.50 4.43
C ILE A 91 -13.06 -1.60 5.37
N ILE A 92 -12.71 -2.77 4.82
CA ILE A 92 -12.08 -3.87 5.58
C ILE A 92 -10.74 -3.42 6.17
N LYS A 93 -9.97 -2.62 5.43
CA LYS A 93 -8.70 -2.00 5.87
C LYS A 93 -8.87 -1.07 7.08
N GLU A 94 -9.98 -0.35 7.19
CA GLU A 94 -10.27 0.50 8.37
C GLU A 94 -10.70 -0.33 9.59
N LEU A 95 -11.34 -1.49 9.38
CA LEU A 95 -11.86 -2.36 10.43
C LEU A 95 -10.84 -3.38 10.95
N HIS A 96 -10.01 -3.93 10.08
CA HIS A 96 -8.93 -4.83 10.43
C HIS A 96 -7.65 -4.01 10.59
N GLN A 97 -7.30 -3.71 11.84
CA GLN A 97 -6.08 -3.04 12.31
C GLN A 97 -4.76 -3.77 11.94
N LYS A 98 -4.69 -4.44 10.78
CA LYS A 98 -3.45 -4.89 10.17
C LYS A 98 -3.00 -3.82 9.20
N ASP A 99 -1.90 -3.15 9.55
CA ASP A 99 -1.27 -2.15 8.73
C ASP A 99 -0.96 -2.74 7.35
N PHE A 100 -1.54 -2.16 6.30
CA PHE A 100 -0.94 -2.30 4.97
C PHE A 100 0.43 -1.66 5.05
N LYS A 101 1.47 -2.50 5.06
CA LYS A 101 2.83 -2.02 4.82
C LYS A 101 2.91 -1.70 3.34
N LYS A 102 2.80 -0.41 3.03
CA LYS A 102 3.24 0.09 1.72
C LYS A 102 4.71 -0.31 1.56
N PHE A 103 5.11 -0.70 0.35
CA PHE A 103 6.50 -1.01 0.02
C PHE A 103 7.41 0.12 0.54
N ARG A 104 8.46 -0.25 1.28
CA ARG A 104 9.43 0.71 1.82
C ARG A 104 10.67 0.68 0.95
N GLN A 105 11.15 1.86 0.58
CA GLN A 105 12.45 1.94 -0.08
C GLN A 105 13.55 1.61 0.92
N PRO A 106 14.47 0.69 0.57
CA PRO A 106 15.52 0.28 1.47
C PRO A 106 16.45 1.45 1.77
N LYS A 107 16.92 1.53 3.01
CA LYS A 107 17.92 2.53 3.44
C LYS A 107 19.35 2.03 3.33
N SER A 108 19.54 0.75 2.98
CA SER A 108 20.82 0.09 2.81
C SER A 108 20.77 -0.93 1.68
N LYS A 109 21.93 -1.27 1.09
CA LYS A 109 22.04 -2.35 0.09
C LYS A 109 21.62 -3.73 0.62
N LYS A 110 21.71 -3.96 1.94
CA LYS A 110 21.40 -5.26 2.55
C LYS A 110 19.91 -5.53 2.61
N ASP A 111 19.10 -4.46 2.61
CA ASP A 111 17.65 -4.54 2.79
C ASP A 111 16.88 -4.55 1.46
N VAL A 112 17.57 -4.57 0.31
CA VAL A 112 16.96 -4.57 -1.04
C VAL A 112 16.10 -5.82 -1.27
N ASN A 113 16.46 -6.95 -0.65
CA ASN A 113 15.75 -8.23 -0.81
C ASN A 113 14.65 -8.46 0.25
N ALA A 114 14.30 -7.44 1.05
CA ALA A 114 13.18 -7.56 1.97
C ALA A 114 11.88 -7.75 1.17
N LEU A 115 11.39 -8.99 1.10
CA LEU A 115 10.10 -9.32 0.50
C LEU A 115 8.99 -8.71 1.35
N ASP A 116 8.45 -7.57 0.91
CA ASP A 116 7.25 -6.95 1.48
C ASP A 116 6.17 -6.87 0.39
N GLU A 117 5.05 -7.56 0.60
CA GLU A 117 3.92 -7.58 -0.34
C GLU A 117 3.19 -6.24 -0.27
N SER A 118 3.09 -5.53 -1.39
CA SER A 118 2.29 -4.30 -1.47
C SER A 118 1.16 -4.45 -2.50
N ILE A 119 -0.06 -4.18 -2.03
CA ILE A 119 -1.25 -4.05 -2.87
C ILE A 119 -1.86 -2.68 -2.55
N GLY A 120 -1.80 -1.73 -3.49
CA GLY A 120 -2.47 -0.44 -3.36
C GLY A 120 -1.91 0.66 -4.26
N PHE A 121 -2.66 1.75 -4.37
CA PHE A 121 -2.26 2.99 -5.04
C PHE A 121 -1.82 4.03 -3.98
N SER A 122 -0.72 4.73 -4.24
CA SER A 122 -0.25 5.86 -3.42
C SER A 122 -0.09 7.08 -4.31
N PHE A 123 -0.50 8.24 -3.79
CA PHE A 123 -0.15 9.51 -4.42
C PHE A 123 1.32 9.81 -4.17
N ASN A 124 2.02 10.29 -5.20
CA ASN A 124 3.39 10.78 -5.07
C ASN A 124 3.36 12.09 -4.26
N ARG A 125 4.15 12.14 -3.19
CA ARG A 125 4.29 13.30 -2.30
C ARG A 125 5.74 13.70 -2.24
N THR A 126 6.12 14.60 -3.11
CA THR A 126 7.49 15.11 -3.23
C THR A 126 8.03 15.54 -1.86
N PRO A 127 9.15 14.97 -1.38
CA PRO A 127 9.77 15.37 -0.14
C PRO A 127 10.31 16.80 -0.23
N ALA A 128 10.42 17.48 0.91
CA ALA A 128 11.11 18.75 1.01
C ALA A 128 12.58 18.52 1.36
N VAL A 129 13.47 19.13 0.59
CA VAL A 129 14.92 18.98 0.73
C VAL A 129 15.57 20.35 0.62
N GLU A 130 16.50 20.66 1.52
CA GLU A 130 17.39 21.81 1.38
C GLU A 130 18.79 21.30 1.05
N SER A 131 19.21 21.52 -0.19
CA SER A 131 20.51 21.06 -0.67
C SER A 131 21.31 22.18 -1.34
N LYS A 132 22.63 21.97 -1.45
CA LYS A 132 23.53 22.85 -2.20
C LYS A 132 24.69 22.06 -2.79
N ILE A 133 25.23 22.58 -3.88
CA ILE A 133 26.45 22.05 -4.49
C ILE A 133 27.62 22.99 -4.22
N SER A 134 28.81 22.44 -3.96
CA SER A 134 30.04 23.23 -3.87
C SER A 134 31.23 22.48 -4.44
N ILE A 135 32.15 23.21 -5.08
CA ILE A 135 33.35 22.63 -5.67
C ILE A 135 34.54 22.97 -4.77
N VAL A 136 35.24 21.95 -4.26
CA VAL A 136 36.42 22.09 -3.41
C VAL A 136 37.45 21.06 -3.82
N ASN A 137 38.70 21.48 -4.11
CA ASN A 137 39.82 20.61 -4.47
C ASN A 137 39.48 19.57 -5.55
N ASP A 138 38.91 20.03 -6.67
CA ASP A 138 38.47 19.19 -7.80
C ASP A 138 37.43 18.11 -7.45
N LYS A 139 36.73 18.29 -6.33
CA LYS A 139 35.58 17.48 -5.94
C LYS A 139 34.32 18.31 -5.93
N VAL A 140 33.25 17.73 -6.45
CA VAL A 140 31.89 18.26 -6.34
C VAL A 140 31.28 17.66 -5.07
N ASN A 141 30.87 18.53 -4.16
CA ASN A 141 30.22 18.19 -2.91
C ASN A 141 28.74 18.51 -3.03
N ILE A 142 27.89 17.51 -2.91
CA ILE A 142 26.45 17.68 -2.76
C ILE A 142 26.17 17.63 -1.25
N ILE A 143 25.71 18.75 -0.71
CA ILE A 143 25.49 18.95 0.73
C ILE A 143 23.99 19.05 0.96
N ILE A 144 23.44 18.13 1.75
CA ILE A 144 22.03 18.09 2.12
C ILE A 144 21.94 18.57 3.57
N SER A 145 21.28 19.71 3.77
CA SER A 145 21.19 20.39 5.07
C SER A 145 19.94 19.98 5.84
N SER A 146 18.85 19.66 5.12
CA SER A 146 17.61 19.16 5.72
C SER A 146 16.84 18.28 4.74
N PHE A 147 16.00 17.40 5.30
CA PHE A 147 15.14 16.49 4.56
C PHE A 147 13.85 16.24 5.35
N SER A 148 12.69 16.29 4.71
CA SER A 148 11.43 15.84 5.28
C SER A 148 10.55 15.15 4.25
N SER A 149 9.85 14.10 4.69
CA SER A 149 8.84 13.42 3.88
C SER A 149 7.45 13.94 4.23
N GLU A 150 6.69 14.28 3.20
CA GLU A 150 5.30 14.76 3.28
C GLU A 150 4.29 13.61 3.39
N GLU A 151 4.75 12.37 3.63
CA GLU A 151 3.86 11.23 3.81
C GLU A 151 2.98 11.42 5.06
N PRO A 152 1.64 11.30 4.95
CA PRO A 152 0.72 11.54 6.05
C PRO A 152 0.98 10.60 7.21
N ARG A 153 0.78 11.12 8.42
CA ARG A 153 0.94 10.34 9.66
C ARG A 153 0.06 9.08 9.71
N SER A 154 -1.09 9.09 9.03
CA SER A 154 -1.99 7.94 8.90
C SER A 154 -1.44 6.81 8.00
N ALA A 155 -0.48 7.11 7.13
CA ALA A 155 0.16 6.14 6.24
C ALA A 155 1.49 5.59 6.80
N LYS A 156 1.90 6.08 7.98
CA LYS A 156 3.11 5.68 8.71
C LYS A 156 2.76 4.61 9.75
N THR A 157 3.60 3.58 9.86
CA THR A 157 3.57 2.65 10.99
C THR A 157 3.90 3.37 12.30
N ASN A 158 3.63 2.76 13.45
CA ASN A 158 3.97 3.38 14.73
C ASN A 158 5.47 3.65 14.88
N ALA A 159 6.33 2.78 14.35
CA ALA A 159 7.77 3.00 14.33
C ALA A 159 8.16 4.18 13.41
N GLU A 160 7.52 4.29 12.24
CA GLU A 160 7.80 5.36 11.27
C GLU A 160 7.32 6.75 11.73
N LYS A 161 6.35 6.81 12.64
CA LYS A 161 5.89 8.08 13.22
C LYS A 161 6.95 8.74 14.10
N GLU A 162 7.91 7.98 14.60
CA GLU A 162 9.04 8.46 15.41
C GLU A 162 10.23 8.88 14.54
N LEU A 163 10.24 8.54 13.24
CA LEU A 163 11.31 8.92 12.32
C LEU A 163 11.14 10.38 11.86
N SER A 164 12.26 11.09 11.75
CA SER A 164 12.29 12.48 11.28
C SER A 164 13.60 12.81 10.57
N GLY A 165 13.63 13.91 9.82
CA GLY A 165 14.86 14.34 9.15
C GLY A 165 15.38 13.28 8.17
N PHE A 166 16.70 13.06 8.21
CA PHE A 166 17.39 12.05 7.40
C PHE A 166 17.00 10.60 7.74
N ASP A 167 16.29 10.34 8.84
CA ASP A 167 15.75 9.00 9.08
C ASP A 167 14.75 8.58 7.99
N LEU A 168 14.12 9.55 7.34
CA LEU A 168 13.15 9.36 6.27
C LEU A 168 13.78 9.35 4.87
N LEU A 169 15.07 9.64 4.74
CA LEU A 169 15.79 9.54 3.46
C LEU A 169 16.14 8.07 3.20
N SER A 170 15.78 7.54 2.04
CA SER A 170 16.17 6.20 1.60
C SER A 170 17.51 6.23 0.87
N ALA A 171 17.55 6.96 -0.24
CA ALA A 171 18.70 6.99 -1.13
C ALA A 171 18.78 8.31 -1.90
N VAL A 172 19.97 8.56 -2.43
CA VAL A 172 20.26 9.65 -3.36
C VAL A 172 20.84 9.06 -4.63
N PHE A 173 20.20 9.36 -5.76
CA PHE A 173 20.64 8.94 -7.08
C PHE A 173 21.20 10.13 -7.85
N ILE A 174 22.29 9.92 -8.59
CA ILE A 174 23.00 10.97 -9.29
C ILE A 174 23.12 10.62 -10.76
N ASP A 175 22.88 11.61 -11.62
CA ASP A 175 23.34 11.65 -13.01
C ASP A 175 24.41 12.74 -13.12
N LYS A 176 25.67 12.30 -13.26
CA LYS A 176 26.84 13.19 -13.35
C LYS A 176 26.88 14.07 -14.59
N ASN A 177 26.15 13.74 -15.65
CA ASN A 177 26.21 14.45 -16.93
C ASN A 177 24.81 14.55 -17.54
N TYR A 178 23.92 15.19 -16.79
CA TYR A 178 22.52 15.30 -17.18
C TYR A 178 22.38 16.08 -18.48
N ASN A 179 21.71 15.47 -19.46
CA ASN A 179 21.55 16.01 -20.80
C ASN A 179 20.36 16.99 -20.95
N GLY A 180 19.64 17.26 -19.85
CA GLY A 180 18.45 18.12 -19.85
C GLY A 180 17.16 17.43 -20.30
N LYS A 181 17.18 16.11 -20.56
CA LYS A 181 16.04 15.36 -21.08
C LYS A 181 15.71 14.12 -20.26
N GLU A 182 16.67 13.22 -20.11
CA GLU A 182 16.47 11.93 -19.45
C GLU A 182 17.46 11.78 -18.31
N PHE A 183 16.99 11.22 -17.19
CA PHE A 183 17.84 10.91 -16.05
C PHE A 183 18.55 9.58 -16.30
N ILE A 184 19.88 9.61 -16.42
CA ILE A 184 20.71 8.41 -16.57
C ILE A 184 21.50 8.25 -15.27
N MET A 185 21.02 7.34 -14.41
CA MET A 185 21.67 7.09 -13.12
C MET A 185 23.11 6.61 -13.31
N THR A 186 24.08 7.40 -12.82
CA THR A 186 25.49 7.05 -12.78
C THR A 186 25.92 6.50 -11.44
N ASP A 187 25.31 6.95 -10.34
CA ASP A 187 25.65 6.52 -8.99
C ASP A 187 24.42 6.48 -8.09
N SER A 188 24.49 5.63 -7.08
CA SER A 188 23.47 5.45 -6.06
C SER A 188 24.13 5.44 -4.68
N PHE A 189 23.64 6.27 -3.78
CA PHE A 189 24.09 6.35 -2.40
C PHE A 189 22.91 6.08 -1.48
N PHE A 190 22.94 4.96 -0.77
CA PHE A 190 21.96 4.70 0.28
C PHE A 190 22.23 5.61 1.48
N CYS A 191 21.20 5.95 2.25
CA CYS A 191 21.34 6.88 3.37
C CYS A 191 22.43 6.46 4.37
N ASP A 192 22.62 5.15 4.57
CA ASP A 192 23.67 4.62 5.47
C ASP A 192 25.10 4.69 4.90
N GLU A 193 25.24 4.93 3.60
CA GLU A 193 26.53 5.11 2.91
C GLU A 193 26.98 6.58 2.85
N ILE A 194 26.08 7.53 3.13
CA ILE A 194 26.38 8.96 3.01
C ILE A 194 27.09 9.47 4.27
N LYS A 195 28.16 10.24 4.07
CA LYS A 195 28.96 10.80 5.18
C LYS A 195 28.22 11.95 5.85
N THR A 196 28.18 11.95 7.18
CA THR A 196 27.68 13.08 7.98
C THR A 196 28.83 14.01 8.36
N LYS A 197 28.71 15.31 8.04
CA LYS A 197 29.64 16.37 8.46
C LYS A 197 28.84 17.59 8.94
N ASN A 198 29.10 18.07 10.17
CA ASN A 198 28.42 19.22 10.77
C ASN A 198 26.88 19.14 10.65
N ASN A 199 26.31 18.00 11.01
CA ASN A 199 24.88 17.68 10.91
C ASN A 199 24.29 17.67 9.48
N ASN A 200 25.11 17.78 8.43
CA ASN A 200 24.69 17.67 7.05
C ASN A 200 25.13 16.34 6.46
N LEU A 201 24.37 15.83 5.49
CA LEU A 201 24.81 14.72 4.65
C LEU A 201 25.65 15.27 3.49
N VAL A 202 26.78 14.62 3.21
CA VAL A 202 27.74 15.06 2.17
C VAL A 202 28.10 13.89 1.27
N ILE A 203 27.82 14.07 -0.02
CA ILE A 203 28.24 13.17 -1.10
C ILE A 203 29.36 13.87 -1.87
N GLU A 204 30.49 13.19 -2.03
CA GLU A 204 31.67 13.70 -2.74
C GLU A 204 31.85 12.90 -4.03
N ILE A 205 31.87 13.58 -5.17
CA ILE A 205 32.14 12.98 -6.49
C ILE A 205 33.29 13.72 -7.18
N GLU A 206 34.05 13.01 -8.01
CA GLU A 206 35.19 13.58 -8.73
C GLU A 206 34.71 14.53 -9.84
N LYS A 207 35.16 15.80 -9.84
CA LYS A 207 34.76 16.81 -10.84
C LYS A 207 35.15 16.40 -12.26
N ALA A 208 36.27 15.68 -12.40
CA ALA A 208 36.70 15.15 -13.70
C ALA A 208 35.68 14.18 -14.32
N SER A 209 34.82 13.57 -13.50
CA SER A 209 33.75 12.66 -13.94
C SER A 209 32.39 13.33 -14.13
N THR A 210 32.29 14.64 -13.89
CA THR A 210 31.04 15.40 -14.00
C THR A 210 30.99 16.23 -15.28
N GLY A 211 29.81 16.29 -15.89
CA GLY A 211 29.51 17.17 -17.00
C GLY A 211 29.23 18.60 -16.57
N LYS A 212 28.55 19.37 -17.44
CA LYS A 212 28.15 20.74 -17.13
C LYS A 212 27.03 20.82 -16.10
N THR A 213 26.16 19.81 -16.10
CA THR A 213 24.97 19.77 -15.26
C THR A 213 24.91 18.40 -14.59
N VAL A 214 24.65 18.42 -13.29
CA VAL A 214 24.43 17.23 -12.47
C VAL A 214 22.97 17.23 -12.03
N MET A 215 22.29 16.11 -12.20
CA MET A 215 20.93 15.92 -11.68
C MET A 215 20.99 14.99 -10.47
N VAL A 216 20.26 15.34 -9.42
CA VAL A 216 20.22 14.61 -8.15
C VAL A 216 18.76 14.30 -7.83
N VAL A 217 18.49 13.04 -7.54
CA VAL A 217 17.18 12.55 -7.10
C VAL A 217 17.29 12.12 -5.65
N TYR A 218 16.44 12.69 -4.79
CA TYR A 218 16.33 12.34 -3.38
C TYR A 218 15.05 11.54 -3.17
N THR A 219 15.19 10.31 -2.66
CA THR A 219 14.08 9.38 -2.49
C THR A 219 13.82 9.13 -1.01
N ASP A 220 12.57 9.27 -0.57
CA ASP A 220 12.16 8.93 0.79
C ASP A 220 11.92 7.42 0.99
N ILE A 221 11.80 6.96 2.23
CA ILE A 221 11.50 5.56 2.55
C ILE A 221 10.14 5.07 2.03
N PHE A 222 9.28 5.96 1.52
CA PHE A 222 7.96 5.67 0.98
C PHE A 222 7.96 5.62 -0.56
N GLY A 223 9.09 5.91 -1.20
CA GLY A 223 9.25 5.90 -2.66
C GLY A 223 8.82 7.20 -3.35
N ASN A 224 8.75 8.31 -2.62
CA ASN A 224 8.53 9.63 -3.21
C ASN A 224 9.86 10.31 -3.53
N ASP A 225 9.91 10.97 -4.68
CA ASP A 225 11.12 11.58 -5.21
C ASP A 225 11.02 13.12 -5.28
N LEU A 226 12.11 13.79 -4.92
CA LEU A 226 12.41 15.16 -5.35
C LEU A 226 13.59 15.11 -6.31
N THR A 227 13.53 15.91 -7.37
CA THR A 227 14.65 16.04 -8.31
C THR A 227 15.13 17.47 -8.40
N GLU A 228 16.45 17.64 -8.36
CA GLU A 228 17.13 18.91 -8.51
C GLU A 228 18.22 18.80 -9.60
N SER A 229 18.47 19.90 -10.31
CA SER A 229 19.56 19.98 -11.28
C SER A 229 20.48 21.14 -10.95
N PHE A 230 21.79 20.90 -10.94
CA PHE A 230 22.82 21.87 -10.61
C PHE A 230 23.74 22.07 -11.80
N THR A 231 24.00 23.32 -12.16
CA THR A 231 25.06 23.65 -13.14
C THR A 231 26.36 23.89 -12.38
N LEU A 232 27.44 23.23 -12.83
CA LEU A 232 28.77 23.25 -12.21
C LEU A 232 29.68 24.37 -12.75
#